data_AF-A0A7S1PQ16-F1
#
_entry.id   AF-A0A7S1PQ16-F1
#
_cell.length_a   1.000
_cell.length_b   1.000
_cell.length_c   1.000
_cell.angle_alpha   90.00
_cell.angle_beta   90.00
_cell.angle_gamma   90.00
#
_symmetry.space_group_name_H-M   'P 1'
#
loop_
_entity.id
_entity.type
_entity.pdbx_description
1 polymer ?
#
loop_
_entity_poly.entity_id
_entity_poly.type
_entity_poly.pdbx_seq_one_letter_code
_entity_poly.pdbx_strand_id
1 'polypeptide(L)'
;IRDQNENFFGYHVLAPECTAHVRAMHQLLREKLNVPTINKVILHGELFGCKYKHPNVPKSEKWCTLPNGKKFPLSGVLIQKEPFPQYSPELHFFCFDVKYSISGKESEEKILSYDDMASLCEQIPGLLYAKPIVRGTLDQCLAFDVENFKTPLPALLGLGNFPLEGNYAEGIVVRHVKRGSPEIEKYNVSTILKIRCSAFMELKHPNKQKELKETYFDTIRKAAVTRAGGEAVALADTMLPAVEAAANALLLNNVSEGRLSNVVSKINRESIVSGATSKEDLTLLLAKDALKDFLKEGDDLVLNTGLTFREHLIRNVYHEARKLVNEQWAELSAATEASV
;
A
#
# COMPACT_ATOMS: atom_id res chain seq x y z
N ILE A 1 7.46 -18.34 21.21
CA ILE A 1 8.76 -18.94 20.81
C ILE A 1 8.45 -20.38 20.39
N ARG A 2 8.90 -20.81 19.21
CA ARG A 2 8.66 -22.17 18.70
C ARG A 2 9.84 -23.07 18.99
N ASP A 3 9.60 -24.37 19.00
CA ASP A 3 10.67 -25.37 19.02
C ASP A 3 11.49 -25.28 17.72
N GLN A 4 12.81 -25.39 17.82
CA GLN A 4 13.69 -25.23 16.65
C GLN A 4 13.48 -26.31 15.58
N ASN A 5 12.93 -27.47 15.95
CA ASN A 5 12.62 -28.59 15.07
C ASN A 5 11.14 -28.64 14.67
N GLU A 6 10.35 -27.63 15.03
CA GLU A 6 8.96 -27.51 14.57
C GLU A 6 8.92 -26.96 13.15
N ASN A 7 8.42 -27.75 12.18
CA ASN A 7 8.13 -27.22 10.85
C ASN A 7 6.88 -26.33 10.89
N PHE A 8 7.08 -25.02 10.81
CA PHE A 8 6.01 -24.04 10.69
C PHE A 8 6.10 -23.32 9.35
N PHE A 9 5.37 -23.83 8.35
CA PHE A 9 5.33 -23.29 6.98
C PHE A 9 6.71 -23.08 6.33
N GLY A 10 7.72 -23.87 6.70
CA GLY A 10 9.05 -23.77 6.11
C GLY A 10 9.86 -22.52 6.51
N TYR A 11 9.50 -21.82 7.59
CA TYR A 11 10.12 -20.53 7.98
C TYR A 11 11.65 -20.58 8.14
N HIS A 12 12.25 -21.75 8.39
CA HIS A 12 13.71 -21.86 8.53
C HIS A 12 14.47 -21.41 7.28
N VAL A 13 13.84 -21.43 6.09
CA VAL A 13 14.44 -20.86 4.88
C VAL A 13 14.74 -19.36 5.03
N LEU A 14 13.95 -18.64 5.85
CA LEU A 14 14.13 -17.22 6.14
C LEU A 14 14.92 -16.97 7.43
N ALA A 15 15.21 -18.00 8.23
CA ALA A 15 15.86 -17.80 9.54
C ALA A 15 17.23 -17.09 9.47
N PRO A 16 18.12 -17.35 8.49
CA PRO A 16 19.38 -16.61 8.36
C PRO A 16 19.15 -15.13 8.10
N GLU A 17 18.24 -14.80 7.18
CA GLU A 17 17.88 -13.44 6.80
C GLU A 17 17.20 -12.70 7.95
N CYS A 18 16.20 -13.30 8.59
CA CYS A 18 15.55 -12.76 9.78
C CYS A 18 16.53 -12.54 10.94
N THR A 19 17.54 -13.40 11.09
CA THR A 19 18.61 -13.20 12.09
C THR A 19 19.43 -11.96 11.77
N ALA A 20 19.78 -11.74 10.51
CA ALA A 20 20.47 -10.52 10.08
C ALA A 20 19.62 -9.27 10.31
N HIS A 21 18.33 -9.32 9.96
CA HIS A 21 17.38 -8.22 10.18
C HIS A 21 17.25 -7.85 11.66
N VAL A 22 17.07 -8.83 12.55
CA VAL A 22 16.93 -8.57 13.99
C VAL A 22 18.22 -7.99 14.58
N ARG A 23 19.40 -8.46 14.12
CA ARG A 23 20.70 -7.90 14.55
C ARG A 23 20.88 -6.46 14.09
N ALA A 24 20.55 -6.16 12.84
CA ALA A 24 20.60 -4.79 12.31
C ALA A 24 19.64 -3.86 13.06
N MET A 25 18.40 -4.29 13.29
CA MET A 25 17.43 -3.52 14.08
C MET A 25 17.92 -3.28 15.52
N HIS A 26 18.50 -4.30 16.16
CA HIS A 26 19.07 -4.16 17.51
C HIS A 26 20.17 -3.09 17.57
N GLN A 27 21.09 -3.11 16.60
CA GLN A 27 22.16 -2.12 16.50
C GLN A 27 21.61 -0.71 16.28
N LEU A 28 20.77 -0.51 15.25
CA LEU A 28 20.22 0.81 14.91
C LEU A 28 19.39 1.38 16.08
N LEU A 29 18.65 0.53 16.78
CA LEU A 29 17.85 0.95 17.92
C LEU A 29 18.72 1.34 19.13
N ARG A 30 19.81 0.62 19.39
CA ARG A 30 20.78 1.00 20.42
C ARG A 30 21.38 2.38 20.14
N GLU A 31 21.79 2.62 18.91
CA GLU A 31 22.36 3.89 18.46
C GLU A 31 21.33 5.03 18.62
N LYS A 32 20.10 4.84 18.12
CA LYS A 32 19.02 5.81 18.23
C LYS A 32 18.68 6.17 19.69
N LEU A 33 18.66 5.18 20.58
CA LEU A 33 18.32 5.38 22.00
C LEU A 33 19.50 5.83 22.85
N ASN A 34 20.73 5.82 22.30
CA ASN A 34 21.96 6.08 23.02
C ASN A 34 22.10 5.25 24.31
N VAL A 35 21.85 3.94 24.21
CA VAL A 35 21.95 3.00 25.33
C VAL A 35 23.01 1.92 25.07
N PRO A 36 23.72 1.45 26.11
CA PRO A 36 24.78 0.46 25.94
C PRO A 36 24.24 -0.90 25.51
N THR A 37 23.04 -1.28 25.97
CA THR A 37 22.40 -2.55 25.64
C THR A 37 20.89 -2.44 25.57
N ILE A 38 20.29 -3.35 24.80
CA ILE A 38 18.85 -3.63 24.77
C ILE A 38 18.72 -5.14 24.90
N ASN A 39 18.12 -5.63 25.98
CA ASN A 39 18.08 -7.07 26.26
C ASN A 39 16.98 -7.80 25.47
N LYS A 40 16.00 -7.09 24.91
CA LYS A 40 14.94 -7.69 24.08
C LYS A 40 14.53 -6.76 22.95
N VAL A 41 14.52 -7.31 21.73
CA VAL A 41 13.98 -6.67 20.52
C VAL A 41 13.07 -7.68 19.83
N ILE A 42 11.87 -7.25 19.43
CA ILE A 42 10.86 -8.09 18.80
C ILE A 42 10.37 -7.42 17.53
N LEU A 43 10.61 -8.06 16.39
CA LEU A 43 10.04 -7.65 15.10
C LEU A 43 8.77 -8.48 14.90
N HIS A 44 7.62 -7.84 15.00
CA HIS A 44 6.34 -8.45 14.62
C HIS A 44 6.11 -8.24 13.13
N GLY A 45 5.59 -9.28 12.49
CA GLY A 45 5.32 -9.29 11.07
C GLY A 45 4.46 -10.48 10.66
N GLU A 46 4.08 -10.48 9.39
CA GLU A 46 3.31 -11.55 8.78
C GLU A 46 4.25 -12.47 7.98
N LEU A 47 4.15 -13.78 8.19
CA LEU A 47 4.76 -14.78 7.32
C LEU A 47 3.80 -15.06 6.17
N PHE A 48 4.21 -14.81 4.92
CA PHE A 48 3.30 -14.86 3.76
C PHE A 48 3.99 -15.41 2.50
N GLY A 49 3.20 -15.73 1.48
CA GLY A 49 3.68 -16.23 0.19
C GLY A 49 3.44 -17.73 -0.01
N CYS A 50 4.38 -18.40 -0.69
CA CYS A 50 4.29 -19.79 -1.14
C CYS A 50 3.07 -20.10 -2.04
N LYS A 51 2.47 -19.07 -2.65
CA LYS A 51 1.31 -19.21 -3.53
C LYS A 51 1.21 -18.03 -4.48
N TYR A 52 1.40 -18.33 -5.77
CA TYR A 52 1.14 -17.42 -6.87
C TYR A 52 0.76 -18.23 -8.12
N LYS A 53 -0.53 -18.19 -8.50
CA LYS A 53 -1.10 -19.04 -9.55
C LYS A 53 -1.17 -18.31 -10.89
N HIS A 54 0.00 -18.01 -11.45
CA HIS A 54 0.13 -17.48 -12.81
C HIS A 54 0.82 -18.53 -13.70
N PRO A 55 0.36 -18.79 -14.93
CA PRO A 55 0.91 -19.84 -15.79
C PRO A 55 2.42 -19.67 -16.07
N ASN A 56 2.89 -18.42 -16.15
CA ASN A 56 4.30 -18.09 -16.40
C ASN A 56 5.13 -17.88 -15.13
N VAL A 57 4.58 -18.15 -13.93
CA VAL A 57 5.32 -18.03 -12.67
C VAL A 57 5.42 -19.42 -12.04
N PRO A 58 6.61 -20.06 -12.06
CA PRO A 58 6.77 -21.37 -11.47
C PRO A 58 6.62 -21.32 -9.93
N LYS A 59 6.30 -22.47 -9.34
CA LYS A 59 6.34 -22.63 -7.87
C LYS A 59 7.79 -22.59 -7.37
N SER A 60 7.96 -22.32 -6.07
CA SER A 60 9.29 -22.35 -5.46
C SER A 60 9.97 -23.71 -5.58
N GLU A 61 11.23 -23.69 -6.00
CA GLU A 61 12.11 -24.86 -6.02
C GLU A 61 12.87 -25.04 -4.70
N LYS A 62 12.76 -24.09 -3.77
CA LYS A 62 13.51 -24.11 -2.51
C LYS A 62 12.99 -25.18 -1.56
N TRP A 63 13.92 -25.69 -0.75
CA TRP A 63 13.65 -26.62 0.34
C TRP A 63 14.08 -26.00 1.66
N CYS A 64 13.16 -25.96 2.61
CA CYS A 64 13.45 -25.66 4.00
C CYS A 64 14.18 -26.88 4.62
N THR A 65 15.22 -26.63 5.40
CA THR A 65 15.93 -27.65 6.18
C THR A 65 15.89 -27.27 7.66
N LEU A 66 15.35 -28.16 8.49
CA LEU A 66 15.31 -27.98 9.94
C LEU A 66 16.68 -28.31 10.56
N PRO A 67 16.96 -27.87 11.80
CA PRO A 67 18.20 -28.20 12.50
C PRO A 67 18.44 -29.71 12.66
N ASN A 68 17.38 -30.52 12.79
CA ASN A 68 17.46 -31.98 12.80
C ASN A 68 17.64 -32.64 11.42
N GLY A 69 17.86 -31.86 10.36
CA GLY A 69 18.10 -32.35 9.01
C GLY A 69 16.85 -32.70 8.19
N LYS A 70 15.65 -32.66 8.77
CA LYS A 70 14.40 -32.87 8.00
C LYS A 70 14.21 -31.77 6.96
N LYS A 71 13.82 -32.14 5.75
CA LYS A 71 13.63 -31.21 4.62
C LYS A 71 12.17 -31.16 4.18
N PHE A 72 11.68 -29.96 3.85
CA PHE A 72 10.33 -29.73 3.35
C PHE A 72 10.36 -28.79 2.13
N PRO A 73 9.67 -29.13 1.02
CA PRO A 73 9.65 -28.27 -0.16
C PRO A 73 8.72 -27.08 0.06
N LEU A 74 9.15 -25.87 -0.34
CA LEU A 74 8.30 -24.68 -0.25
C LEU A 74 7.12 -24.73 -1.22
N SER A 75 7.24 -25.44 -2.35
CA SER A 75 6.12 -25.65 -3.30
C SER A 75 4.91 -26.39 -2.71
N GLY A 76 5.08 -27.06 -1.57
CA GLY A 76 4.01 -27.72 -0.81
C GLY A 76 3.45 -26.89 0.34
N VAL A 77 4.03 -25.71 0.64
CA VAL A 77 3.57 -24.84 1.72
C VAL A 77 2.30 -24.10 1.30
N LEU A 78 1.29 -24.12 2.16
CA LEU A 78 0.04 -23.39 1.95
C LEU A 78 -0.35 -22.65 3.23
N ILE A 79 0.02 -21.37 3.32
CA ILE A 79 -0.26 -20.52 4.50
C ILE A 79 -1.74 -20.14 4.55
N GLN A 80 -2.31 -19.77 3.40
CA GLN A 80 -3.72 -19.38 3.24
C GLN A 80 -4.35 -20.11 2.05
N LYS A 81 -5.63 -20.48 2.17
CA LYS A 81 -6.36 -21.27 1.16
C LYS A 81 -7.06 -20.41 0.11
N GLU A 82 -7.36 -19.17 0.46
CA GLU A 82 -8.17 -18.22 -0.30
C GLU A 82 -7.58 -17.93 -1.69
N PRO A 83 -8.41 -17.70 -2.72
CA PRO A 83 -7.95 -17.40 -4.07
C PRO A 83 -7.21 -16.06 -4.18
N PHE A 84 -7.45 -15.12 -3.28
CA PHE A 84 -6.72 -13.86 -3.14
C PHE A 84 -6.72 -13.43 -1.65
N PRO A 85 -5.80 -12.55 -1.24
CA PRO A 85 -4.61 -12.12 -1.98
C PRO A 85 -3.59 -13.26 -2.19
N GLN A 86 -2.91 -13.24 -3.33
CA GLN A 86 -1.73 -14.04 -3.63
C GLN A 86 -0.54 -13.10 -3.82
N TYR A 87 0.62 -13.47 -3.28
CA TYR A 87 1.72 -12.54 -3.10
C TYR A 87 2.98 -12.93 -3.90
N SER A 88 3.43 -14.18 -3.75
CA SER A 88 4.67 -14.67 -4.35
C SER A 88 4.71 -16.20 -4.29
N PRO A 89 5.40 -16.89 -5.24
CA PRO A 89 5.68 -18.32 -5.12
C PRO A 89 6.67 -18.62 -4.00
N GLU A 90 7.45 -17.63 -3.55
CA GLU A 90 8.44 -17.73 -2.47
C GLU A 90 7.84 -17.38 -1.11
N LEU A 91 8.51 -17.76 -0.02
CA LEU A 91 8.17 -17.39 1.35
C LEU A 91 8.78 -16.03 1.70
N HIS A 92 8.04 -15.18 2.40
CA HIS A 92 8.47 -13.82 2.78
C HIS A 92 8.01 -13.47 4.20
N PHE A 93 8.63 -12.45 4.79
CA PHE A 93 8.24 -11.85 6.07
C PHE A 93 7.98 -10.36 5.90
N PHE A 94 6.83 -9.87 6.37
CA PHE A 94 6.43 -8.45 6.28
C PHE A 94 6.30 -7.82 7.67
N CYS A 95 7.28 -7.00 8.06
CA CYS A 95 7.30 -6.37 9.39
C CYS A 95 6.26 -5.25 9.52
N PHE A 96 5.48 -5.23 10.61
CA PHE A 96 4.47 -4.19 10.83
C PHE A 96 4.51 -3.56 12.24
N ASP A 97 5.30 -4.11 13.16
CA ASP A 97 5.51 -3.54 14.49
C ASP A 97 6.89 -3.95 15.02
N VAL A 98 7.51 -3.04 15.78
CA VAL A 98 8.76 -3.33 16.49
C VAL A 98 8.57 -2.95 17.96
N LYS A 99 8.95 -3.88 18.83
CA LYS A 99 8.99 -3.66 20.28
C LYS A 99 10.40 -3.85 20.82
N TYR A 100 10.68 -3.19 21.92
CA TYR A 100 11.94 -3.38 22.63
C TYR A 100 11.78 -3.23 24.14
N SER A 101 12.70 -3.83 24.90
CA SER A 101 12.85 -3.63 26.33
C SER A 101 14.33 -3.57 26.68
N ILE A 102 14.74 -2.51 27.35
CA ILE A 102 16.14 -2.31 27.78
C ILE A 102 16.50 -3.38 28.80
N SER A 103 15.66 -3.58 29.82
CA SER A 103 15.85 -4.60 30.86
C SER A 103 15.59 -6.02 30.36
N GLY A 104 14.74 -6.17 29.34
CA GLY A 104 14.25 -7.46 28.82
C GLY A 104 12.94 -7.92 29.45
N LYS A 105 12.41 -7.18 30.44
CA LYS A 105 11.12 -7.48 31.07
C LYS A 105 9.96 -7.07 30.17
N GLU A 106 8.92 -7.90 30.14
CA GLU A 106 7.71 -7.68 29.34
C GLU A 106 6.92 -6.45 29.80
N SER A 107 6.86 -6.19 31.12
CA SER A 107 6.21 -5.01 31.70
C SER A 107 6.84 -3.67 31.28
N GLU A 108 8.05 -3.70 30.73
CA GLU A 108 8.81 -2.51 30.29
C GLU A 108 8.93 -2.46 28.76
N GLU A 109 8.23 -3.34 28.03
CA GLU A 109 8.22 -3.32 26.57
C GLU A 109 7.60 -2.03 26.05
N LYS A 110 8.35 -1.37 25.16
CA LYS A 110 7.91 -0.19 24.43
C LYS A 110 7.69 -0.56 22.98
N ILE A 111 6.60 -0.05 22.41
CA ILE A 111 6.32 -0.14 20.97
C ILE A 111 6.95 1.09 20.31
N LEU A 112 7.64 0.91 19.20
CA LEU A 112 8.11 2.04 18.41
C LEU A 112 6.93 2.81 17.81
N SER A 113 7.08 4.14 17.74
CA SER A 113 6.20 4.95 16.92
C SER A 113 6.34 4.50 15.45
N TYR A 114 5.31 4.76 14.65
CA TYR A 114 5.32 4.42 13.24
C TYR A 114 6.54 5.02 12.51
N ASP A 115 6.81 6.31 12.75
CA ASP A 115 7.91 7.02 12.09
C ASP A 115 9.28 6.48 12.49
N ASP A 116 9.46 6.17 13.77
CA ASP A 116 10.70 5.56 14.25
C ASP A 116 10.90 4.17 13.67
N MET A 117 9.84 3.36 13.64
CA MET A 117 9.89 2.02 13.07
C MET A 117 10.22 2.09 11.57
N ALA A 118 9.51 2.91 10.80
CA ALA A 118 9.71 3.04 9.36
C ALA A 118 11.14 3.51 9.03
N SER A 119 11.63 4.55 9.72
CA SER A 119 12.99 5.08 9.54
C SER A 119 14.07 4.05 9.83
N LEU A 120 13.88 3.18 10.83
CA LEU A 120 14.83 2.11 11.14
C LEU A 120 14.73 0.95 10.14
N CYS A 121 13.52 0.53 9.77
CA CYS A 121 13.31 -0.55 8.80
C CYS A 121 13.87 -0.20 7.42
N GLU A 122 13.76 1.04 6.98
CA GLU A 122 14.28 1.51 5.69
C GLU A 122 15.80 1.37 5.57
N GLN A 123 16.53 1.39 6.69
CA GLN A 123 17.97 1.23 6.73
C GLN A 123 18.42 -0.25 6.70
N ILE A 124 17.49 -1.22 6.76
CA ILE A 124 17.81 -2.65 6.80
C ILE A 124 17.59 -3.25 5.40
N PRO A 125 18.67 -3.62 4.68
CA PRO A 125 18.54 -4.17 3.33
C PRO A 125 17.73 -5.47 3.34
N GLY A 126 16.78 -5.58 2.42
CA GLY A 126 15.94 -6.78 2.25
C GLY A 126 14.74 -6.88 3.20
N LEU A 127 14.64 -6.03 4.24
CA LEU A 127 13.51 -6.08 5.16
C LEU A 127 12.26 -5.46 4.52
N LEU A 128 11.27 -6.30 4.20
CA LEU A 128 9.93 -5.83 3.84
C LEU A 128 9.19 -5.36 5.10
N TYR A 129 8.56 -4.19 5.02
CA TYR A 129 7.81 -3.62 6.12
C TYR A 129 6.58 -2.81 5.67
N ALA A 130 5.69 -2.55 6.62
CA ALA A 130 4.46 -1.79 6.42
C ALA A 130 4.72 -0.30 6.18
N LYS A 131 4.64 0.12 4.92
CA LYS A 131 4.60 1.54 4.53
C LYS A 131 3.17 2.09 4.53
N PRO A 132 2.97 3.41 4.66
CA PRO A 132 1.65 3.97 4.84
C PRO A 132 0.94 4.07 3.49
N ILE A 133 -0.20 3.41 3.33
CA ILE A 133 -1.02 3.55 2.12
C ILE A 133 -1.71 4.92 2.10
N VAL A 134 -2.16 5.41 3.26
CA VAL A 134 -2.68 6.76 3.45
C VAL A 134 -2.16 7.26 4.80
N ARG A 135 -1.88 8.56 4.89
CA ARG A 135 -1.49 9.19 6.15
C ARG A 135 -2.26 10.50 6.32
N GLY A 136 -2.96 10.62 7.46
CA GLY A 136 -3.79 11.79 7.74
C GLY A 136 -4.59 11.61 9.03
N THR A 137 -5.69 12.33 9.13
CA THR A 137 -6.68 12.12 10.19
C THR A 137 -7.31 10.73 10.09
N LEU A 138 -7.98 10.29 11.17
CA LEU A 138 -8.71 9.02 11.14
C LEU A 138 -9.72 8.98 9.99
N ASP A 139 -10.49 10.05 9.78
CA ASP A 139 -11.47 10.12 8.69
C ASP A 139 -10.83 9.97 7.31
N GLN A 140 -9.67 10.61 7.08
CA GLN A 140 -8.94 10.44 5.83
C GLN A 140 -8.49 8.98 5.63
N CYS A 141 -7.99 8.32 6.68
CA CYS A 141 -7.61 6.91 6.59
C CYS A 141 -8.82 5.97 6.40
N LEU A 142 -9.96 6.28 7.02
CA LEU A 142 -11.21 5.52 6.89
C LEU A 142 -11.89 5.72 5.52
N ALA A 143 -11.60 6.82 4.83
CA ALA A 143 -12.09 7.12 3.49
C ALA A 143 -11.37 6.32 2.38
N PHE A 144 -10.35 5.52 2.71
CA PHE A 144 -9.58 4.75 1.74
C PHE A 144 -10.41 3.66 1.05
N ASP A 145 -10.19 3.49 -0.26
CA ASP A 145 -10.92 2.52 -1.08
C ASP A 145 -10.41 1.08 -0.97
N VAL A 146 -10.78 0.41 0.13
CA VAL A 146 -10.42 -1.01 0.33
C VAL A 146 -11.10 -1.96 -0.65
N GLU A 147 -12.26 -1.62 -1.24
CA GLU A 147 -13.02 -2.56 -2.09
C GLU A 147 -12.31 -2.82 -3.42
N ASN A 148 -11.66 -1.79 -3.97
CA ASN A 148 -10.90 -1.90 -5.22
C ASN A 148 -9.38 -1.97 -4.98
N PHE A 149 -8.93 -2.07 -3.73
CA PHE A 149 -7.51 -2.09 -3.41
C PHE A 149 -6.86 -3.43 -3.80
N LYS A 150 -6.13 -3.43 -4.91
CA LYS A 150 -5.27 -4.56 -5.31
C LYS A 150 -4.00 -4.57 -4.49
N THR A 151 -3.56 -5.76 -4.04
CA THR A 151 -2.32 -5.85 -3.26
C THR A 151 -1.12 -5.42 -4.10
N PRO A 152 -0.26 -4.51 -3.61
CA PRO A 152 0.93 -4.07 -4.35
C PRO A 152 2.10 -5.06 -4.23
N LEU A 153 2.03 -5.99 -3.27
CA LEU A 153 3.15 -6.86 -2.91
C LEU A 153 3.69 -7.70 -4.08
N PRO A 154 2.88 -8.28 -4.99
CA PRO A 154 3.43 -9.01 -6.14
C PRO A 154 4.39 -8.16 -6.99
N ALA A 155 4.03 -6.90 -7.28
CA ALA A 155 4.87 -6.01 -8.06
C ALA A 155 6.20 -5.71 -7.34
N LEU A 156 6.13 -5.42 -6.03
CA LEU A 156 7.31 -5.20 -5.19
C LEU A 156 8.23 -6.42 -5.10
N LEU A 157 7.67 -7.62 -5.30
CA LEU A 157 8.39 -8.89 -5.29
C LEU A 157 8.80 -9.35 -6.70
N GLY A 158 8.82 -8.44 -7.67
CA GLY A 158 9.28 -8.70 -9.04
C GLY A 158 8.26 -9.37 -9.96
N LEU A 159 6.99 -9.46 -9.56
CA LEU A 159 5.91 -10.12 -10.31
C LEU A 159 4.98 -9.15 -11.03
N GLY A 160 5.39 -7.88 -11.19
CA GLY A 160 4.55 -6.83 -11.79
C GLY A 160 4.13 -7.07 -13.24
N ASN A 161 4.85 -7.96 -13.96
CA ASN A 161 4.53 -8.40 -15.33
C ASN A 161 3.64 -9.64 -15.40
N PHE A 162 3.29 -10.21 -14.24
CA PHE A 162 2.47 -11.42 -14.15
C PHE A 162 1.22 -11.15 -13.30
N PRO A 163 0.44 -10.10 -13.59
CA PRO A 163 -0.69 -9.72 -12.75
C PRO A 163 -1.71 -10.85 -12.66
N LEU A 164 -2.32 -11.00 -11.49
CA LEU A 164 -3.46 -11.88 -11.29
C LEU A 164 -4.74 -11.05 -11.31
N GLU A 165 -5.72 -11.50 -12.09
CA GLU A 165 -7.05 -10.87 -12.11
C GLU A 165 -7.72 -11.00 -10.73
N GLY A 166 -8.38 -9.93 -10.28
CA GLY A 166 -9.09 -9.93 -8.99
C GLY A 166 -8.20 -10.14 -7.76
N ASN A 167 -6.89 -9.88 -7.84
CA ASN A 167 -5.97 -10.04 -6.72
C ASN A 167 -6.06 -8.89 -5.70
N TYR A 168 -7.24 -8.74 -5.09
CA TYR A 168 -7.51 -7.75 -4.06
C TYR A 168 -6.70 -8.05 -2.80
N ALA A 169 -6.24 -7.00 -2.13
CA ALA A 169 -5.74 -7.12 -0.77
C ALA A 169 -6.86 -7.57 0.16
N GLU A 170 -6.53 -8.25 1.25
CA GLU A 170 -7.49 -8.54 2.33
C GLU A 170 -8.12 -7.24 2.85
N GLY A 171 -7.32 -6.18 2.95
CA GLY A 171 -7.71 -4.90 3.50
C GLY A 171 -6.53 -4.07 3.97
N ILE A 172 -6.79 -3.18 4.92
CA ILE A 172 -5.78 -2.31 5.54
C ILE A 172 -5.87 -2.36 7.07
N VAL A 173 -4.76 -2.00 7.71
CA VAL A 173 -4.70 -1.70 9.13
C VAL A 173 -4.54 -0.19 9.29
N VAL A 174 -5.44 0.43 10.06
CA VAL A 174 -5.37 1.85 10.42
C VAL A 174 -4.91 1.94 11.86
N ARG A 175 -3.86 2.73 12.12
CA ARG A 175 -3.31 2.92 13.47
C ARG A 175 -2.92 4.37 13.73
N HIS A 176 -2.95 4.77 14.99
CA HIS A 176 -2.33 6.03 15.40
C HIS A 176 -0.80 5.92 15.30
N VAL A 177 -0.14 6.92 14.70
CA VAL A 177 1.32 6.91 14.46
C VAL A 177 2.13 6.84 15.75
N LYS A 178 1.59 7.38 16.86
CA LYS A 178 2.17 7.30 18.21
C LYS A 178 1.57 6.20 19.11
N ARG A 179 0.92 5.17 18.54
CA ARG A 179 0.39 4.04 19.32
C ARG A 179 1.48 3.44 20.22
N GLY A 180 1.15 3.15 21.48
CA GLY A 180 2.09 2.66 22.49
C GLY A 180 2.84 3.76 23.27
N SER A 181 2.69 5.03 22.89
CA SER A 181 3.23 6.15 23.68
C SER A 181 2.32 6.49 24.87
N PRO A 182 2.87 6.91 26.03
CA PRO A 182 2.05 7.32 27.18
C PRO A 182 1.04 8.43 26.86
N GLU A 183 1.37 9.33 25.93
CA GLU A 183 0.50 10.40 25.45
C GLU A 183 -0.81 9.88 24.85
N ILE A 184 -0.77 8.71 24.21
CA ILE A 184 -1.91 8.10 23.53
C ILE A 184 -2.58 7.05 24.44
N GLU A 185 -1.79 6.22 25.11
CA GLU A 185 -2.32 5.11 25.93
C GLU A 185 -3.08 5.61 27.18
N LYS A 186 -2.82 6.83 27.67
CA LYS A 186 -3.56 7.42 28.80
C LYS A 186 -5.07 7.52 28.58
N TYR A 187 -5.52 7.55 27.32
CA TYR A 187 -6.94 7.61 26.98
C TYR A 187 -7.63 6.23 27.03
N ASN A 188 -6.87 5.15 27.27
CA ASN A 188 -7.37 3.78 27.42
C ASN A 188 -8.33 3.33 26.29
N VAL A 189 -8.00 3.69 25.05
CA VAL A 189 -8.74 3.30 23.85
C VAL A 189 -7.81 2.65 22.85
N SER A 190 -8.23 1.53 22.25
CA SER A 190 -7.45 0.89 21.19
C SER A 190 -7.31 1.85 20.00
N THR A 191 -6.07 2.15 19.63
CA THR A 191 -5.74 3.04 18.51
C THR A 191 -5.29 2.28 17.25
N ILE A 192 -5.76 1.05 17.10
CA ILE A 192 -5.54 0.20 15.93
C ILE A 192 -6.85 -0.49 15.53
N LEU A 193 -7.16 -0.48 14.24
CA LEU A 193 -8.33 -1.12 13.66
C LEU A 193 -7.98 -1.74 12.30
N LYS A 194 -8.80 -2.69 11.87
CA LYS A 194 -8.67 -3.35 10.56
C LYS A 194 -9.91 -3.07 9.72
N ILE A 195 -9.71 -2.83 8.43
CA ILE A 195 -10.78 -2.69 7.44
C ILE A 195 -10.50 -3.71 6.36
N ARG A 196 -11.50 -4.51 5.96
CA ARG A 196 -11.34 -5.59 4.98
C ARG A 196 -12.29 -5.38 3.82
N CYS A 197 -11.85 -5.70 2.61
CA CYS A 197 -12.73 -5.66 1.45
C CYS A 197 -13.83 -6.72 1.57
N SER A 198 -15.01 -6.40 1.06
CA SER A 198 -16.19 -7.27 1.14
C SER A 198 -15.94 -8.61 0.44
N ALA A 199 -15.24 -8.60 -0.71
CA ALA A 199 -14.88 -9.79 -1.47
C ALA A 199 -14.06 -10.79 -0.63
N PHE A 200 -13.13 -10.31 0.21
CA PHE A 200 -12.37 -11.19 1.11
C PHE A 200 -13.20 -11.67 2.30
N MET A 201 -14.06 -10.81 2.86
CA MET A 201 -14.95 -11.21 3.96
C MET A 201 -15.92 -12.31 3.55
N GLU A 202 -16.42 -12.27 2.31
CA GLU A 202 -17.29 -13.30 1.73
C GLU A 202 -16.60 -14.66 1.67
N LEU A 203 -15.30 -14.71 1.35
CA LEU A 203 -14.51 -15.95 1.35
C LEU A 203 -14.37 -16.57 2.75
N LYS A 204 -14.31 -15.74 3.80
CA LYS A 204 -14.16 -16.20 5.19
C LYS A 204 -15.51 -16.50 5.87
N HIS A 205 -16.59 -15.84 5.46
CA HIS A 205 -17.92 -15.93 6.09
C HIS A 205 -19.04 -16.00 5.04
N PRO A 206 -19.20 -17.14 4.33
CA PRO A 206 -20.07 -17.25 3.15
C PRO A 206 -21.57 -16.94 3.38
N ASN A 207 -22.03 -16.80 4.63
CA ASN A 207 -23.44 -16.58 5.00
C ASN A 207 -23.72 -15.23 5.69
N LYS A 208 -22.73 -14.35 5.87
CA LYS A 208 -22.91 -13.04 6.54
C LYS A 208 -22.94 -11.85 5.57
N GLN A 209 -23.28 -12.12 4.31
CA GLN A 209 -23.12 -11.21 3.17
C GLN A 209 -23.86 -9.87 3.33
N LYS A 210 -25.10 -9.90 3.83
CA LYS A 210 -25.96 -8.72 3.93
C LYS A 210 -25.59 -7.84 5.13
N GLU A 211 -25.40 -8.48 6.28
CA GLU A 211 -25.09 -7.83 7.56
C GLU A 211 -23.73 -7.11 7.54
N LEU A 212 -22.74 -7.66 6.83
CA LEU A 212 -21.38 -7.08 6.74
C LEU A 212 -21.28 -5.91 5.75
N LYS A 213 -22.06 -5.91 4.66
CA LYS A 213 -22.09 -4.80 3.68
C LYS A 213 -22.85 -3.58 4.24
N GLU A 214 -24.01 -3.81 4.84
CA GLU A 214 -24.92 -2.74 5.30
C GLU A 214 -24.39 -1.97 6.53
N THR A 215 -23.55 -2.56 7.38
CA THR A 215 -23.22 -1.95 8.69
C THR A 215 -21.96 -1.07 8.70
N TYR A 216 -20.90 -1.42 7.97
CA TYR A 216 -19.63 -0.69 8.05
C TYR A 216 -19.42 0.30 6.89
N PHE A 217 -19.63 -0.15 5.66
CA PHE A 217 -19.24 0.61 4.46
C PHE A 217 -20.22 1.73 4.11
N ASP A 218 -21.52 1.45 4.20
CA ASP A 218 -22.54 2.42 3.82
C ASP A 218 -22.61 3.62 4.77
N THR A 219 -22.23 3.43 6.04
CA THR A 219 -22.38 4.45 7.08
C THR A 219 -21.07 5.12 7.45
N ILE A 220 -20.03 4.36 7.82
CA ILE A 220 -18.79 4.93 8.36
C ILE A 220 -17.92 5.49 7.25
N ARG A 221 -17.66 4.71 6.18
CA ARG A 221 -16.82 5.17 5.07
C ARG A 221 -17.50 6.31 4.31
N LYS A 222 -18.79 6.20 3.98
CA LYS A 222 -19.53 7.29 3.32
C LYS A 222 -19.47 8.60 4.10
N ALA A 223 -19.63 8.52 5.43
CA ALA A 223 -19.51 9.69 6.28
C ALA A 223 -18.06 10.20 6.36
N ALA A 224 -17.07 9.31 6.40
CA ALA A 224 -15.65 9.67 6.39
C ALA A 224 -15.23 10.34 5.07
N VAL A 225 -15.63 9.82 3.92
CA VAL A 225 -15.42 10.42 2.59
C VAL A 225 -16.02 11.83 2.54
N THR A 226 -17.23 11.99 3.08
CA THR A 226 -17.89 13.32 3.16
C THR A 226 -17.08 14.29 4.03
N ARG A 227 -16.65 13.87 5.22
CA ARG A 227 -15.86 14.72 6.13
C ARG A 227 -14.43 14.99 5.64
N ALA A 228 -13.84 14.06 4.90
CA ALA A 228 -12.52 14.19 4.31
C ALA A 228 -12.51 15.03 3.03
N GLY A 229 -13.69 15.42 2.51
CA GLY A 229 -13.81 16.19 1.27
C GLY A 229 -13.55 15.38 -0.01
N GLY A 230 -13.61 14.05 0.06
CA GLY A 230 -13.33 13.15 -1.06
C GLY A 230 -12.77 11.81 -0.62
N GLU A 231 -12.54 10.92 -1.60
CA GLU A 231 -11.87 9.65 -1.37
C GLU A 231 -10.37 9.88 -1.12
N ALA A 232 -9.81 9.16 -0.15
CA ALA A 232 -8.38 9.24 0.11
C ALA A 232 -7.61 8.44 -0.95
N VAL A 233 -6.65 9.11 -1.59
CA VAL A 233 -5.78 8.51 -2.59
C VAL A 233 -4.65 7.75 -1.90
N ALA A 234 -4.35 6.55 -2.39
CA ALA A 234 -3.18 5.81 -1.94
C ALA A 234 -1.90 6.63 -2.20
N LEU A 235 -1.08 6.81 -1.17
CA LEU A 235 0.35 7.13 -1.23
C LEU A 235 1.12 5.94 -1.82
N ALA A 236 0.71 5.48 -2.99
CA ALA A 236 1.28 4.32 -3.63
C ALA A 236 2.77 4.53 -3.96
N ASP A 237 3.20 5.78 -4.14
CA ASP A 237 4.60 6.19 -4.31
C ASP A 237 5.52 5.75 -3.17
N THR A 238 5.00 5.62 -1.95
CA THR A 238 5.84 5.19 -0.81
C THR A 238 6.31 3.76 -0.95
N MET A 239 5.52 2.92 -1.63
CA MET A 239 5.82 1.51 -1.84
C MET A 239 6.72 1.29 -3.07
N LEU A 240 6.69 2.19 -4.05
CA LEU A 240 7.45 2.04 -5.29
C LEU A 240 8.97 2.07 -5.06
N PRO A 241 9.77 1.35 -5.87
CA PRO A 241 11.18 1.63 -6.03
C PRO A 241 11.41 3.10 -6.41
N ALA A 242 12.56 3.67 -6.00
CA ALA A 242 12.84 5.10 -6.15
C ALA A 242 12.68 5.62 -7.60
N VAL A 243 13.03 4.80 -8.60
CA VAL A 243 12.88 5.12 -10.02
C VAL A 243 11.40 5.24 -10.41
N GLU A 244 10.57 4.30 -9.97
CA GLU A 244 9.14 4.28 -10.25
C GLU A 244 8.43 5.46 -9.54
N ALA A 245 8.81 5.77 -8.30
CA ALA A 245 8.32 6.94 -7.59
C ALA A 245 8.68 8.26 -8.31
N ALA A 246 9.94 8.39 -8.76
CA ALA A 246 10.38 9.56 -9.52
C ALA A 246 9.63 9.70 -10.86
N ALA A 247 9.41 8.59 -11.57
CA ALA A 247 8.64 8.57 -12.81
C ALA A 247 7.18 9.01 -12.58
N ASN A 248 6.54 8.54 -11.50
CA ASN A 248 5.18 8.97 -11.14
C ASN A 248 5.14 10.47 -10.84
N ALA A 249 6.06 10.98 -10.02
CA ALA A 249 6.12 12.41 -9.69
C ALA A 249 6.30 13.29 -10.94
N LEU A 250 7.17 12.88 -11.88
CA LEU A 250 7.36 13.57 -13.16
C LEU A 250 6.08 13.58 -14.00
N LEU A 251 5.35 12.46 -14.08
CA LEU A 251 4.07 12.39 -14.79
C LEU A 251 3.02 13.29 -14.12
N LEU A 252 2.93 13.31 -12.80
CA LEU A 252 1.97 14.13 -12.08
C LEU A 252 2.25 15.63 -12.26
N ASN A 253 3.52 16.04 -12.31
CA ASN A 253 3.91 17.43 -12.62
C ASN A 253 3.46 17.88 -14.01
N ASN A 254 3.20 16.96 -14.95
CA ASN A 254 2.65 17.31 -16.26
C ASN A 254 1.15 17.67 -16.20
N VAL A 255 0.46 17.39 -15.10
CA VAL A 255 -0.90 17.87 -14.85
C VAL A 255 -0.82 19.29 -14.28
N SER A 256 -1.03 20.29 -15.14
CA SER A 256 -0.93 21.71 -14.78
C SER A 256 -2.07 22.53 -15.37
N GLU A 257 -2.31 23.71 -14.79
CA GLU A 257 -3.29 24.68 -15.29
C GLU A 257 -3.03 25.08 -16.74
N GLY A 258 -1.75 25.26 -17.11
CA GLY A 258 -1.37 25.55 -18.50
C GLY A 258 -1.80 24.44 -19.46
N ARG A 259 -1.65 23.18 -19.06
CA ARG A 259 -2.09 22.04 -19.87
C ARG A 259 -3.61 21.94 -19.93
N LEU A 260 -4.29 22.17 -18.81
CA LEU A 260 -5.76 22.24 -18.78
C LEU A 260 -6.28 23.32 -19.75
N SER A 261 -5.70 24.52 -19.73
CA SER A 261 -6.04 25.59 -20.66
C SER A 261 -5.84 25.19 -22.13
N ASN A 262 -4.72 24.53 -22.45
CA ASN A 262 -4.47 23.99 -23.79
C ASN A 262 -5.52 22.95 -24.23
N VAL A 263 -5.94 22.06 -23.33
CA VAL A 263 -6.99 21.07 -23.61
C VAL A 263 -8.33 21.76 -23.83
N VAL A 264 -8.71 22.70 -22.97
CA VAL A 264 -9.95 23.50 -23.11
C VAL A 264 -9.97 24.26 -24.44
N SER A 265 -8.84 24.84 -24.85
CA SER A 265 -8.71 25.53 -26.14
C SER A 265 -8.92 24.58 -27.33
N LYS A 266 -8.46 23.32 -27.25
CA LYS A 266 -8.62 22.32 -28.33
C LYS A 266 -10.06 21.85 -28.50
N ILE A 267 -10.85 21.77 -27.42
CA ILE A 267 -12.24 21.29 -27.46
C ILE A 267 -13.29 22.42 -27.59
N ASN A 268 -12.84 23.68 -27.59
CA ASN A 268 -13.66 24.88 -27.44
C ASN A 268 -14.40 24.93 -26.08
N ARG A 269 -14.20 26.00 -25.31
CA ARG A 269 -14.85 26.22 -24.01
C ARG A 269 -16.38 26.16 -24.10
N GLU A 270 -16.96 26.55 -25.23
CA GLU A 270 -18.40 26.45 -25.48
C GLU A 270 -18.94 25.02 -25.30
N SER A 271 -18.13 24.00 -25.60
CA SER A 271 -18.50 22.59 -25.37
C SER A 271 -18.71 22.26 -23.89
N ILE A 272 -17.99 22.95 -22.99
CA ILE A 272 -18.15 22.81 -21.53
C ILE A 272 -19.40 23.56 -21.06
N VAL A 273 -19.55 24.82 -21.50
CA VAL A 273 -20.67 25.69 -21.09
C VAL A 273 -22.02 25.15 -21.59
N SER A 274 -22.05 24.57 -22.80
CA SER A 274 -23.24 23.92 -23.37
C SER A 274 -23.56 22.55 -22.75
N GLY A 275 -22.67 22.01 -21.91
CA GLY A 275 -22.81 20.68 -21.33
C GLY A 275 -22.50 19.52 -22.28
N ALA A 276 -22.01 19.79 -23.50
CA ALA A 276 -21.59 18.76 -24.45
C ALA A 276 -20.35 17.98 -24.00
N THR A 277 -19.51 18.59 -23.15
CA THR A 277 -18.35 17.95 -22.51
C THR A 277 -18.58 17.89 -21.00
N SER A 278 -18.63 16.69 -20.45
CA SER A 278 -18.75 16.48 -19.00
C SER A 278 -17.42 16.74 -18.27
N LYS A 279 -17.50 16.78 -16.94
CA LYS A 279 -16.32 16.89 -16.07
C LYS A 279 -15.39 15.69 -16.23
N GLU A 280 -15.98 14.52 -16.38
CA GLU A 280 -15.29 13.25 -16.60
C GLU A 280 -14.59 13.23 -17.97
N ASP A 281 -15.24 13.76 -19.01
CA ASP A 281 -14.63 13.88 -20.34
C ASP A 281 -13.41 14.80 -20.32
N LEU A 282 -13.53 15.97 -19.69
CA LEU A 282 -12.42 16.92 -19.57
C LEU A 282 -11.27 16.33 -18.75
N THR A 283 -11.59 15.63 -17.66
CA THR A 283 -10.61 14.88 -16.85
C THR A 283 -9.85 13.87 -17.70
N LEU A 284 -10.55 13.07 -18.50
CA LEU A 284 -9.96 12.06 -19.36
C LEU A 284 -9.06 12.69 -20.45
N LEU A 285 -9.49 13.80 -21.03
CA LEU A 285 -8.72 14.53 -22.04
C LEU A 285 -7.42 15.10 -21.46
N LEU A 286 -7.49 15.73 -20.27
CA LEU A 286 -6.33 16.25 -19.58
C LEU A 286 -5.34 15.13 -19.22
N ALA A 287 -5.84 14.03 -18.65
CA ALA A 287 -5.01 12.87 -18.32
C ALA A 287 -4.31 12.29 -19.55
N LYS A 288 -5.02 12.16 -20.68
CA LYS A 288 -4.45 11.69 -21.95
C LYS A 288 -3.40 12.64 -22.50
N ASP A 289 -3.62 13.95 -22.45
CA ASP A 289 -2.66 14.96 -22.95
C ASP A 289 -1.37 14.94 -22.10
N ALA A 290 -1.50 14.91 -20.76
CA ALA A 290 -0.36 14.81 -19.85
C ALA A 290 0.44 13.51 -20.05
N LEU A 291 -0.25 12.37 -20.15
CA LEU A 291 0.38 11.08 -20.39
C LEU A 291 1.07 11.03 -21.76
N LYS A 292 0.45 11.59 -22.81
CA LYS A 292 1.03 11.61 -24.15
C LYS A 292 2.36 12.36 -24.19
N ASP A 293 2.45 13.53 -23.55
CA ASP A 293 3.71 14.27 -23.48
C ASP A 293 4.75 13.56 -22.62
N PHE A 294 4.34 13.04 -21.46
CA PHE A 294 5.22 12.23 -20.63
C PHE A 294 5.85 11.06 -21.40
N LEU A 295 5.09 10.39 -22.26
CA LEU A 295 5.59 9.27 -23.06
C LEU A 295 6.50 9.72 -24.23
N LYS A 296 6.44 10.97 -24.68
CA LYS A 296 7.38 11.50 -25.70
C LYS A 296 8.74 11.82 -25.11
N GLU A 297 8.75 12.31 -23.88
CA GLU A 297 9.95 12.75 -23.15
C GLU A 297 10.47 11.66 -22.20
N GLY A 298 9.73 10.56 -22.05
CA GLY A 298 10.01 9.49 -21.11
C GLY A 298 11.23 8.66 -21.51
N ASP A 299 12.11 8.44 -20.55
CA ASP A 299 13.25 7.52 -20.66
C ASP A 299 12.75 6.07 -20.93
N ASP A 300 13.48 5.33 -21.78
CA ASP A 300 13.25 3.90 -22.04
C ASP A 300 13.14 3.09 -20.75
N LEU A 301 13.84 3.51 -19.69
CA LEU A 301 13.76 2.92 -18.36
C LEU A 301 12.33 2.93 -17.79
N VAL A 302 11.59 4.03 -17.97
CA VAL A 302 10.21 4.19 -17.50
C VAL A 302 9.24 3.42 -18.41
N LEU A 303 9.48 3.46 -19.72
CA LEU A 303 8.68 2.75 -20.71
C LEU A 303 8.78 1.23 -20.59
N ASN A 304 9.87 0.71 -20.03
CA ASN A 304 10.11 -0.72 -19.84
C ASN A 304 9.71 -1.27 -18.46
N THR A 305 9.12 -0.44 -17.60
CA THR A 305 8.60 -0.85 -16.28
C THR A 305 7.49 -1.91 -16.35
N GLY A 306 7.18 -2.54 -15.22
CA GLY A 306 6.20 -3.63 -15.19
C GLY A 306 4.77 -3.20 -15.53
N LEU A 307 3.97 -4.11 -16.09
CA LEU A 307 2.57 -3.84 -16.46
C LEU A 307 1.75 -3.24 -15.31
N THR A 308 1.90 -3.77 -14.09
CA THR A 308 1.21 -3.26 -12.89
C THR A 308 1.57 -1.80 -12.59
N PHE A 309 2.84 -1.41 -12.79
CA PHE A 309 3.26 -0.02 -12.56
C PHE A 309 2.74 0.91 -13.66
N ARG A 310 2.70 0.46 -14.92
CA ARG A 310 2.09 1.25 -16.00
C ARG A 310 0.59 1.51 -15.77
N GLU A 311 -0.16 0.50 -15.30
CA GLU A 311 -1.54 0.70 -14.86
C GLU A 311 -1.64 1.74 -13.75
N HIS A 312 -0.68 1.73 -12.83
CA HIS A 312 -0.62 2.64 -11.70
C HIS A 312 -0.41 4.09 -12.13
N LEU A 313 0.57 4.34 -13.03
CA LEU A 313 0.81 5.66 -13.64
C LEU A 313 -0.47 6.24 -14.27
N ILE A 314 -1.19 5.42 -15.04
CA ILE A 314 -2.44 5.82 -15.71
C ILE A 314 -3.52 6.21 -14.69
N ARG A 315 -3.67 5.45 -13.60
CA ARG A 315 -4.64 5.79 -12.54
C ARG A 315 -4.27 7.10 -11.85
N ASN A 316 -3.00 7.26 -11.47
CA ASN A 316 -2.55 8.44 -10.74
C ASN A 316 -2.73 9.72 -11.55
N VAL A 317 -2.32 9.73 -12.82
CA VAL A 317 -2.47 10.92 -13.67
C VAL A 317 -3.95 11.27 -13.89
N TYR A 318 -4.83 10.26 -14.00
CA TYR A 318 -6.27 10.49 -14.06
C TYR A 318 -6.82 11.12 -12.78
N HIS A 319 -6.37 10.65 -11.61
CA HIS A 319 -6.79 11.22 -10.33
C HIS A 319 -6.32 12.66 -10.15
N GLU A 320 -5.06 12.97 -10.47
CA GLU A 320 -4.55 14.34 -10.35
C GLU A 320 -5.25 15.27 -11.35
N ALA A 321 -5.50 14.82 -12.57
CA ALA A 321 -6.30 15.55 -13.55
C ALA A 321 -7.72 15.82 -13.03
N ARG A 322 -8.36 14.83 -12.39
CA ARG A 322 -9.71 14.97 -11.82
C ARG A 322 -9.73 16.01 -10.71
N LYS A 323 -8.72 16.01 -9.84
CA LYS A 323 -8.58 16.98 -8.75
C LYS A 323 -8.49 18.40 -9.30
N LEU A 324 -7.57 18.65 -10.23
CA LEU A 324 -7.42 19.97 -10.84
C LEU A 324 -8.69 20.42 -11.59
N VAL A 325 -9.30 19.52 -12.37
CA VAL A 325 -10.57 19.83 -13.05
C VAL A 325 -11.67 20.11 -12.03
N ASN A 326 -11.72 19.40 -10.90
CA ASN A 326 -12.70 19.67 -9.84
C ASN A 326 -12.55 21.06 -9.24
N GLU A 327 -11.32 21.48 -8.98
CA GLU A 327 -10.98 22.79 -8.43
C GLU A 327 -11.36 23.92 -9.41
N GLN A 328 -11.11 23.72 -10.71
CA GLN A 328 -11.30 24.74 -11.75
C GLN A 328 -12.70 24.72 -12.42
N TRP A 329 -13.53 23.71 -12.12
CA TRP A 329 -14.78 23.47 -12.86
C TRP A 329 -15.76 24.64 -12.81
N ALA A 330 -15.93 25.27 -11.64
CA ALA A 330 -16.88 26.36 -11.46
C ALA A 330 -16.53 27.56 -12.36
N GLU A 331 -15.25 27.88 -12.50
CA GLU A 331 -14.77 28.94 -13.38
C GLU A 331 -14.93 28.56 -14.86
N LEU A 332 -14.53 27.34 -15.23
CA LEU A 332 -14.60 26.89 -16.62
C LEU A 332 -16.02 26.83 -17.16
N SER A 333 -16.97 26.42 -16.32
CA SER A 333 -18.40 26.29 -16.67
C SER A 333 -19.21 27.59 -16.51
N ALA A 334 -18.63 28.64 -15.93
CA ALA A 334 -19.28 29.94 -15.87
C ALA A 334 -19.49 30.50 -17.28
N ALA A 335 -20.73 30.90 -17.59
CA ALA A 335 -21.02 31.64 -18.80
C ALA A 335 -20.30 32.99 -18.75
N THR A 336 -19.63 33.36 -19.84
CA THR A 336 -19.07 34.71 -19.96
C THR A 336 -20.24 35.70 -19.93
N GLU A 337 -20.34 36.53 -18.87
CA GLU A 337 -21.20 37.71 -18.94
C GLU A 337 -20.66 38.58 -20.07
N ALA A 338 -21.37 38.60 -21.19
CA ALA A 338 -21.05 39.47 -22.31
C ALA A 338 -21.13 40.91 -21.81
N SER A 339 -19.98 41.57 -21.71
CA SER A 339 -19.91 43.02 -21.62
C SER A 339 -20.53 43.56 -22.91
N VAL A 340 -21.65 44.27 -22.73
CA VAL A 340 -22.44 44.95 -23.78
C VAL A 340 -21.60 45.96 -24.53
#